data_AF-A0A8T3R2C8-F1
#
_entry.id   AF-A0A8T3R2C8-F1
#
_cell.length_a   1.000
_cell.length_b   1.000
_cell.length_c   1.000
_cell.angle_alpha   90.00
_cell.angle_beta   90.00
_cell.angle_gamma   90.00
#
_symmetry.space_group_name_H-M   'P 1'
#
loop_
_entity.id
_entity.type
_entity.pdbx_description
1 polymer ?
#
loop_
_entity_poly.entity_id
_entity_poly.type
_entity_poly.pdbx_seq_one_letter_code
_entity_poly.pdbx_strand_id
1 'polypeptide(L)'
;MVAFRSVRRTDVDEAQLTAYDDWAHAEAFDAPGFVHYYRGPTQADGGCMSFCLWDSRAEARAAAGRPAHTRAAALTHEAYASYTLEFHRVRRDATGFTFEPYDTAQDGVVIEPKAPLVFTPKLAPS
;
A
#
# COMPACT_ATOMS: atom_id res chain seq x y z
N MET A 1 4.70 8.75 6.73
CA MET A 1 5.00 7.39 6.26
C MET A 1 3.70 6.59 6.20
N VAL A 2 3.54 5.81 5.13
CA VAL A 2 2.49 4.80 4.99
C VAL A 2 3.21 3.46 4.93
N ALA A 3 2.99 2.58 5.91
CA ALA A 3 3.55 1.24 5.92
C ALA A 3 2.46 0.23 5.61
N PHE A 4 2.77 -0.72 4.74
CA PHE A 4 1.93 -1.83 4.36
C PHE A 4 2.59 -3.11 4.87
N ARG A 5 1.98 -3.73 5.88
CA ARG A 5 2.38 -5.05 6.38
C ARG A 5 1.42 -6.07 5.84
N SER A 6 1.91 -7.15 5.27
CA SER A 6 1.06 -8.13 4.61
C SER A 6 1.55 -9.54 4.78
N VAL A 7 0.64 -10.50 4.72
CA VAL A 7 0.94 -11.90 4.48
C VAL A 7 0.43 -12.24 3.08
N ARG A 8 1.33 -12.69 2.20
CA ARG A 8 0.97 -13.11 0.84
C ARG A 8 0.22 -14.44 0.87
N ARG A 9 -0.67 -14.65 -0.11
CA ARG A 9 -1.25 -15.98 -0.32
C ARG A 9 -0.21 -16.93 -0.90
N THR A 10 -0.37 -18.22 -0.63
CA THR A 10 0.56 -19.26 -1.11
C THR A 10 0.51 -19.47 -2.62
N ASP A 11 -0.58 -19.08 -3.26
CA ASP A 11 -0.86 -19.22 -4.70
C ASP A 11 -0.77 -17.89 -5.46
N VAL A 12 -0.16 -16.85 -4.86
CA VAL A 12 -0.03 -15.53 -5.49
C VAL A 12 0.81 -15.61 -6.77
N ASP A 13 0.35 -14.92 -7.81
CA ASP A 13 1.17 -14.64 -8.99
C ASP A 13 2.22 -13.57 -8.64
N GLU A 14 3.42 -14.03 -8.30
CA GLU A 14 4.55 -13.18 -7.91
C GLU A 14 4.99 -12.20 -9.00
N ALA A 15 4.90 -12.61 -10.28
CA ALA A 15 5.28 -11.76 -11.40
C ALA A 15 4.27 -10.63 -11.59
N GLN A 16 2.98 -10.95 -11.50
CA GLN A 16 1.91 -9.96 -11.54
C GLN A 16 2.03 -9.00 -10.34
N LEU A 17 2.20 -9.53 -9.12
CA LEU A 17 2.34 -8.70 -7.94
C LEU A 17 3.51 -7.72 -8.05
N THR A 18 4.67 -8.19 -8.51
CA THR A 18 5.85 -7.36 -8.72
C THR A 18 5.60 -6.27 -9.76
N ALA A 19 4.94 -6.59 -10.88
CA ALA A 19 4.66 -5.61 -11.92
C ALA A 19 3.70 -4.49 -11.45
N TYR A 20 2.69 -4.83 -10.65
CA TYR A 20 1.76 -3.84 -10.10
C TYR A 20 2.43 -2.97 -9.02
N ASP A 21 3.30 -3.56 -8.19
CA ASP A 21 4.10 -2.82 -7.22
C ASP A 21 5.06 -1.84 -7.90
N ASP A 22 5.80 -2.29 -8.93
CA ASP A 22 6.72 -1.44 -9.69
C ASP A 22 5.97 -0.28 -10.38
N TRP A 23 4.77 -0.54 -10.90
CA TRP A 23 3.97 0.50 -11.55
C TRP A 23 3.43 1.52 -10.54
N ALA A 24 2.90 1.07 -9.40
CA ALA A 24 2.48 1.96 -8.32
C ALA A 24 3.67 2.76 -7.78
N HIS A 25 4.84 2.13 -7.62
CA HIS A 25 6.05 2.81 -7.19
C HIS A 25 6.50 3.89 -8.18
N ALA A 26 6.57 3.58 -9.49
CA ALA A 26 6.92 4.56 -10.51
C ALA A 26 5.96 5.76 -10.50
N GLU A 27 4.65 5.49 -10.34
CA GLU A 27 3.65 6.54 -10.22
C GLU A 27 3.83 7.39 -8.94
N ALA A 28 4.19 6.78 -7.82
CA ALA A 28 4.51 7.48 -6.57
C ALA A 28 5.78 8.32 -6.70
N PHE A 29 6.82 7.81 -7.36
CA PHE A 29 8.10 8.48 -7.54
C PHE A 29 7.95 9.85 -8.21
N ASP A 30 7.05 9.95 -9.19
CA ASP A 30 6.74 11.20 -9.90
C ASP A 30 5.77 12.13 -9.15
N ALA A 31 5.24 11.73 -7.99
CA ALA A 31 4.25 12.51 -7.25
C ALA A 31 4.90 13.58 -6.35
N PRO A 32 4.27 14.76 -6.19
CA PRO A 32 4.70 15.76 -5.22
C PRO A 32 4.78 15.18 -3.80
N GLY A 33 5.82 15.56 -3.07
CA GLY A 33 6.04 15.16 -1.68
C GLY A 33 6.45 13.70 -1.49
N PHE A 34 6.74 12.94 -2.55
CA PHE A 34 7.35 11.62 -2.42
C PHE A 34 8.81 11.75 -1.95
N VAL A 35 9.17 10.99 -0.91
CA VAL A 35 10.52 11.04 -0.32
C VAL A 35 11.28 9.74 -0.57
N HIS A 36 10.65 8.61 -0.28
CA HIS A 36 11.32 7.32 -0.37
C HIS A 36 10.33 6.15 -0.47
N TYR A 37 10.77 5.07 -1.10
CA TYR A 37 10.08 3.78 -1.09
C TYR A 37 11.04 2.70 -0.60
N TYR A 38 10.55 1.85 0.29
CA TYR A 38 11.22 0.65 0.72
C TYR A 38 10.34 -0.56 0.44
N ARG A 39 10.89 -1.52 -0.30
CA ARG A 39 10.32 -2.86 -0.52
C ARG A 39 11.12 -3.87 0.31
N GLY A 40 10.53 -4.34 1.40
CA GLY A 40 11.14 -5.38 2.22
C GLY A 40 11.08 -6.76 1.56
N PRO A 41 11.95 -7.68 1.99
CA PRO A 41 11.92 -9.06 1.51
C PRO A 41 10.65 -9.78 1.96
N THR A 42 10.21 -10.77 1.19
CA THR A 42 9.20 -11.74 1.62
C THR A 42 9.85 -12.74 2.57
N GLN A 43 9.26 -12.94 3.75
CA GLN A 43 9.68 -13.89 4.76
C GLN A 43 9.19 -15.30 4.43
N ALA A 44 9.72 -16.31 5.12
CA ALA A 44 9.38 -17.71 4.90
C ALA A 44 7.90 -18.05 5.15
N ASP A 45 7.23 -17.27 6.00
CA ASP A 45 5.80 -17.38 6.30
C ASP A 45 4.92 -16.56 5.34
N GLY A 46 5.50 -15.95 4.31
CA GLY A 46 4.81 -15.06 3.36
C GLY A 46 4.66 -13.61 3.86
N GLY A 47 5.16 -13.30 5.06
CA GLY A 47 5.16 -11.95 5.62
C GLY A 47 6.02 -10.99 4.79
N CYS A 48 5.54 -9.78 4.58
CA CYS A 48 6.27 -8.73 3.87
C CYS A 48 5.93 -7.36 4.47
N MET A 49 6.90 -6.44 4.44
CA MET A 49 6.69 -5.04 4.80
C MET A 49 7.24 -4.16 3.69
N SER A 50 6.39 -3.26 3.18
CA SER A 50 6.83 -2.13 2.37
C SER A 50 6.36 -0.83 2.99
N PHE A 51 7.03 0.27 2.68
CA PHE A 51 6.56 1.59 3.08
C PHE A 51 6.95 2.68 2.08
N CYS A 52 6.12 3.71 2.02
CA CYS A 52 6.45 4.98 1.36
C CYS A 52 6.56 6.09 2.41
N LEU A 53 7.60 6.90 2.27
CA LEU A 53 7.77 8.14 3.01
C LEU A 53 7.32 9.31 2.14
N TRP A 54 6.57 10.20 2.77
CA TRP A 54 5.95 11.37 2.14
C TRP A 54 6.12 12.58 3.04
N ASP A 55 6.28 13.76 2.44
CA ASP A 55 6.37 15.04 3.15
C ASP A 55 5.07 15.36 3.89
N SER A 56 3.92 15.05 3.28
CA SER A 56 2.61 15.24 3.91
C SER A 56 1.65 14.07 3.74
N ARG A 57 0.70 13.95 4.68
CA ARG A 57 -0.41 12.99 4.58
C ARG A 57 -1.35 13.29 3.41
N ALA A 58 -1.48 14.57 3.04
CA ALA A 58 -2.34 14.99 1.95
C ALA A 58 -1.79 14.49 0.60
N GLU A 59 -0.48 14.65 0.37
CA GLU A 59 0.20 14.15 -0.83
C GLU A 59 0.16 12.62 -0.91
N ALA A 60 0.42 11.93 0.21
CA ALA A 60 0.28 10.48 0.27
C ALA A 60 -1.12 10.00 -0.12
N ARG A 61 -2.18 10.71 0.32
CA ARG A 61 -3.57 10.40 -0.06
C ARG A 61 -3.84 10.67 -1.54
N ALA A 62 -3.34 11.79 -2.06
CA ALA A 62 -3.51 12.15 -3.46
C ALA A 62 -2.83 11.12 -4.38
N ALA A 63 -1.61 10.70 -4.05
CA ALA A 63 -0.89 9.66 -4.80
C ALA A 63 -1.61 8.30 -4.75
N ALA A 64 -2.12 7.89 -3.58
CA ALA A 64 -2.86 6.64 -3.44
C ALA A 64 -4.14 6.56 -4.28
N GLY A 65 -4.71 7.70 -4.67
CA GLY A 65 -5.89 7.77 -5.55
C GLY A 65 -5.58 7.73 -7.05
N ARG A 66 -4.29 7.66 -7.44
CA ARG A 66 -3.90 7.65 -8.85
C ARG A 66 -4.12 6.27 -9.50
N PRO A 67 -4.17 6.18 -10.85
CA PRO A 67 -4.56 4.95 -11.54
C PRO A 67 -3.73 3.71 -11.22
N ALA A 68 -2.40 3.82 -11.13
CA ALA A 68 -1.55 2.66 -10.86
C ALA A 68 -1.78 2.14 -9.42
N HIS A 69 -1.82 3.05 -8.44
CA HIS A 69 -2.14 2.70 -7.06
C HIS A 69 -3.53 2.07 -6.91
N THR A 70 -4.53 2.60 -7.61
CA THR A 70 -5.90 2.06 -7.58
C THR A 70 -5.94 0.62 -8.12
N ARG A 71 -5.18 0.36 -9.19
CA ARG A 71 -5.08 -0.98 -9.79
C ARG A 71 -4.30 -1.95 -8.90
N ALA A 72 -3.20 -1.52 -8.30
CA ALA A 72 -2.46 -2.32 -7.32
C ALA A 72 -3.31 -2.62 -6.08
N ALA A 73 -4.09 -1.65 -5.58
CA ALA A 73 -5.01 -1.84 -4.48
C ALA A 73 -6.11 -2.87 -4.80
N ALA A 74 -6.58 -2.94 -6.05
CA ALA A 74 -7.56 -3.93 -6.47
C ALA A 74 -7.01 -5.38 -6.41
N LEU A 75 -5.71 -5.56 -6.63
CA LEU A 75 -5.03 -6.86 -6.56
C LEU A 75 -4.92 -7.39 -5.11
N THR A 76 -5.11 -6.55 -4.10
CA THR A 76 -4.86 -6.93 -2.70
C THR A 76 -5.63 -8.17 -2.27
N HIS A 77 -6.83 -8.37 -2.80
CA HIS A 77 -7.66 -9.53 -2.47
C HIS A 77 -7.24 -10.86 -3.09
N GLU A 78 -6.53 -10.80 -4.20
CA GLU A 78 -5.96 -11.96 -4.88
C GLU A 78 -4.55 -12.25 -4.37
N ALA A 79 -3.81 -11.23 -3.96
CA ALA A 79 -2.40 -11.36 -3.60
C ALA A 79 -2.13 -11.63 -2.12
N TYR A 80 -2.97 -11.12 -1.22
CA TYR A 80 -2.71 -11.16 0.22
C TYR A 80 -3.76 -12.00 0.97
N ALA A 81 -3.29 -12.73 1.97
CA ALA A 81 -4.14 -13.40 2.94
C ALA A 81 -4.64 -12.38 3.97
N SER A 82 -3.77 -11.47 4.40
CA SER A 82 -4.10 -10.36 5.29
C SER A 82 -3.14 -9.19 5.08
N TYR A 83 -3.58 -7.98 5.42
CA TYR A 83 -2.68 -6.83 5.49
C TYR A 83 -3.14 -5.77 6.49
N THR A 84 -2.22 -4.91 6.89
CA THR A 84 -2.46 -3.74 7.72
C THR A 84 -1.84 -2.51 7.05
N LEU A 85 -2.58 -1.41 7.05
CA LEU A 85 -2.06 -0.10 6.68
C LEU A 85 -1.81 0.73 7.94
N GLU A 86 -0.55 1.10 8.14
CA GLU A 86 -0.13 1.94 9.25
C GLU A 86 0.26 3.32 8.75
N PHE A 87 -0.23 4.35 9.41
CA PHE A 87 0.14 5.73 9.14
C PHE A 87 1.01 6.23 10.27
N HIS A 88 2.24 6.63 9.94
CA HIS A 88 3.21 7.12 10.92
C HIS A 88 3.68 8.52 10.56
N ARG A 89 3.77 9.39 11.56
CA ARG A 89 4.54 10.62 11.49
C ARG A 89 6.00 10.29 11.78
N VAL A 90 6.87 10.67 10.85
CA VAL A 90 8.32 10.47 10.98
C VAL A 90 8.95 11.82 11.23
N ARG A 91 9.76 11.94 12.28
CA ARG A 91 10.58 13.13 12.53
C ARG A 91 12.04 12.73 12.63
N ARG A 92 12.91 13.56 12.07
CA ARG A 92 14.36 13.43 12.26
C ARG A 92 14.78 14.26 13.47
N ASP A 93 15.48 13.64 14.40
CA ASP A 93 16.13 14.32 15.53
C ASP A 93 17.66 14.30 15.39
N ALA A 94 18.39 14.72 16.43
CA ALA A 94 19.85 14.76 16.42
C ALA A 94 20.52 13.38 16.35
N THR A 95 19.79 12.33 16.74
CA THR A 95 20.30 10.95 16.91
C THR A 95 19.74 9.96 15.90
N GLY A 96 18.64 10.28 15.22
CA GLY A 96 18.01 9.39 14.25
C GLY A 96 16.61 9.83 13.85
N PHE A 97 15.72 8.85 13.76
CA PHE A 97 14.32 9.03 13.38
C PHE A 97 13.39 8.55 14.49
N THR A 98 12.37 9.34 14.77
CA THR A 98 11.25 8.97 15.64
C THR A 98 10.01 8.71 14.79
N PHE A 99 9.21 7.75 15.26
CA PHE A 99 8.00 7.28 14.58
C PHE A 99 6.85 7.32 15.58
N GLU A 100 5.78 8.02 15.23
CA GLU A 100 4.56 8.11 16.02
C GLU A 100 3.37 7.77 15.13
N PRO A 101 2.31 7.09 15.63
CA PRO A 101 1.06 6.95 14.90
C PRO A 101 0.55 8.32 14.42
N TYR A 102 0.16 8.41 13.15
CA TYR A 102 -0.36 9.64 12.57
C TYR A 102 -1.81 9.88 12.99
N ASP A 103 -2.60 8.81 13.07
CA ASP A 103 -3.98 8.81 13.56
C ASP A 103 -3.98 8.40 15.05
N THR A 104 -4.91 8.92 15.87
CA THR A 104 -5.07 8.48 17.27
C THR A 104 -5.28 6.97 17.31
N ALA A 105 -4.49 6.27 18.13
CA ALA A 105 -4.37 4.82 18.20
C ALA A 105 -5.67 4.04 17.94
N GLN A 106 -5.94 3.76 16.67
CA GLN A 106 -6.61 2.53 16.30
C GLN A 106 -5.48 1.60 15.91
N ASP A 107 -5.18 0.66 16.81
CA ASP A 107 -4.22 -0.41 16.56
C ASP A 107 -4.45 -0.97 15.16
N GLY A 108 -3.36 -1.04 14.38
CA GLY A 108 -3.37 -1.29 12.95
C GLY A 108 -4.39 -2.34 12.55
N VAL A 109 -5.55 -1.86 12.09
CA VAL A 109 -6.70 -2.70 11.74
C VAL A 109 -6.23 -3.69 10.69
N VAL A 110 -6.25 -4.97 11.02
CA VAL A 110 -6.03 -6.04 10.06
C VAL A 110 -7.20 -6.02 9.10
N ILE A 111 -6.90 -5.73 7.85
CA ILE A 111 -7.88 -5.74 6.76
C ILE A 111 -7.80 -7.11 6.12
N GLU A 112 -8.86 -7.88 6.31
CA GLU A 112 -9.15 -9.04 5.48
C GLU A 112 -9.52 -8.52 4.07
N PRO A 113 -8.76 -8.86 3.03
CA PRO A 113 -9.06 -8.39 1.70
C PRO A 113 -10.44 -8.88 1.26
N LYS A 114 -11.31 -7.94 0.87
CA LYS A 114 -12.64 -8.28 0.35
C LYS A 114 -12.59 -8.29 -1.18
N ALA A 115 -13.27 -9.26 -1.80
CA ALA A 115 -13.47 -9.26 -3.24
C ALA A 115 -14.08 -7.92 -3.71
N PRO A 116 -13.59 -7.35 -4.83
CA PRO A 116 -14.14 -6.12 -5.38
C PRO A 116 -15.62 -6.30 -5.68
N LEU A 117 -16.39 -5.22 -5.52
CA LEU A 117 -17.78 -5.20 -5.96
C LEU A 117 -17.80 -5.49 -7.47
N VAL A 118 -18.53 -6.53 -7.88
CA VAL A 118 -18.74 -6.84 -9.30
C VAL A 118 -19.47 -5.66 -9.93
N PHE A 119 -18.76 -4.87 -10.73
CA PHE A 119 -19.39 -3.86 -11.56
C PHE A 119 -20.13 -4.56 -12.69
N THR A 120 -21.46 -4.64 -12.59
CA THR A 120 -22.32 -5.05 -13.69
C THR A 120 -22.61 -3.81 -14.53
N PRO A 121 -21.99 -3.63 -15.72
CA PRO A 121 -22.37 -2.54 -16.59
C PRO A 121 -23.84 -2.77 -17.00
N LYS A 122 -24.72 -1.80 -16.68
CA LYS A 122 -26.05 -1.77 -17.28
C LYS A 122 -25.85 -1.60 -18.78
N LEU A 123 -26.18 -2.62 -19.58
CA LEU A 123 -26.33 -2.44 -21.02
C LEU A 123 -27.33 -1.30 -21.25
N ALA A 124 -26.90 -0.27 -21.99
CA ALA A 124 -27.83 0.69 -22.54
C ALA A 124 -28.75 -0.06 -23.55
N PRO A 125 -30.07 0.19 -23.54
CA PRO A 125 -30.95 -0.40 -24.53
C PRO A 125 -30.59 0.11 -25.93
N SER A 126 -30.67 -0.82 -26.89
CA SER A 126 -30.37 -0.65 -28.32
C SER A 126 -31.20 0.42 -29.01
#